data_AF-A0A1S6HUW3-F1
#
_entry.id   AF-A0A1S6HUW3-F1
#
_cell.length_a   1.000
_cell.length_b   1.000
_cell.length_c   1.000
_cell.angle_alpha   90.00
_cell.angle_beta   90.00
_cell.angle_gamma   90.00
#
_symmetry.space_group_name_H-M   'P 1'
#
loop_
_entity.id
_entity.type
_entity.pdbx_description
1 polymer ?
#
loop_
_entity_poly.entity_id
_entity_poly.type
_entity_poly.pdbx_seq_one_letter_code
_entity_poly.pdbx_strand_id
1 'polypeptide(L)'
;MMQSSFFKQVLISIFFGLLSAIAIAPAQASTEDASIDRLKIQVKGIVCSFCAYGVEKNLAKLPFLDKTQFGQNGVLIDINTQEITLALLANRPVAYANIATAITKGGYDPVSYRGAIEGTIQNNHGRLYLVDQDKEQVYNLPQTTELTNIIGKRVLLDISLTAAQAQASNAEEVLVSAFRVSHVYESSEPTAPHREAKFRPGHDL
;
A
#
# COMPACT_ATOMS: atom_id res chain seq x y z
N MET A 1 69.76 51.57 -9.56
CA MET A 1 69.79 50.30 -8.82
C MET A 1 68.36 49.93 -8.46
N MET A 2 67.75 49.01 -9.21
CA MET A 2 66.40 48.52 -8.97
C MET A 2 66.46 47.00 -9.16
N GLN A 3 66.31 46.25 -8.06
CA GLN A 3 66.51 44.81 -8.00
C GLN A 3 65.26 44.04 -8.44
N SER A 4 65.50 43.16 -9.41
CA SER A 4 64.88 41.84 -9.66
C SER A 4 63.56 41.50 -8.95
N SER A 5 62.48 41.55 -9.72
CA SER A 5 61.26 40.73 -9.52
C SER A 5 61.19 39.70 -10.66
N PHE A 6 60.32 38.69 -10.52
CA PHE A 6 59.91 37.72 -11.55
C PHE A 6 60.61 36.35 -11.62
N PHE A 7 61.04 35.79 -10.49
CA PHE A 7 61.35 34.35 -10.46
C PHE A 7 61.07 33.76 -9.07
N LYS A 8 59.82 33.29 -8.80
CA LYS A 8 59.52 32.24 -7.78
C LYS A 8 58.06 31.87 -7.44
N GLN A 9 57.01 32.34 -8.13
CA GLN A 9 55.63 32.03 -7.67
C GLN A 9 54.75 31.24 -8.64
N VAL A 10 55.33 30.49 -9.57
CA VAL A 10 54.61 29.45 -10.33
C VAL A 10 54.64 28.13 -9.54
N LEU A 11 54.02 28.11 -8.37
CA LEU A 11 53.78 26.89 -7.56
C LEU A 11 52.52 27.02 -6.69
N ILE A 12 51.56 27.86 -7.10
CA ILE A 12 50.26 28.03 -6.43
C ILE A 12 49.17 27.99 -7.51
N SER A 13 48.92 26.83 -8.10
CA SER A 13 47.86 26.66 -9.10
C SER A 13 47.24 25.26 -9.14
N ILE A 14 47.33 24.47 -8.04
CA ILE A 14 46.59 23.21 -7.89
C ILE A 14 45.70 23.32 -6.65
N PHE A 15 44.71 24.20 -6.71
CA PHE A 15 43.54 24.16 -5.84
C PHE A 15 42.31 24.50 -6.69
N PHE A 16 42.21 23.82 -7.83
CA PHE A 16 41.07 23.86 -8.73
C PHE A 16 40.52 22.45 -8.83
N GLY A 17 39.25 22.27 -8.44
CA GLY A 17 38.50 21.06 -8.76
C GLY A 17 38.18 20.15 -7.58
N LEU A 18 37.34 20.61 -6.66
CA LEU A 18 36.37 19.73 -5.99
C LEU A 18 35.18 20.55 -5.52
N LEU A 19 34.50 21.14 -6.51
CA LEU A 19 33.13 21.61 -6.37
C LEU A 19 32.26 20.36 -6.36
N SER A 20 31.93 19.87 -5.16
CA SER A 20 31.00 18.76 -4.97
C SER A 20 29.62 19.14 -5.50
N ALA A 21 29.30 18.70 -6.72
CA ALA A 21 27.93 18.61 -7.19
C ALA A 21 27.23 17.53 -6.36
N ILE A 22 26.53 17.93 -5.30
CA ILE A 22 25.57 17.05 -4.64
C ILE A 22 24.40 16.91 -5.61
N ALA A 23 24.38 15.81 -6.36
CA ALA A 23 23.21 15.39 -7.10
C ALA A 23 22.10 15.07 -6.08
N ILE A 24 21.11 15.96 -5.96
CA ILE A 24 19.86 15.66 -5.27
C ILE A 24 19.12 14.68 -6.17
N ALA A 25 19.30 13.39 -5.94
CA ALA A 25 18.44 12.38 -6.55
C ALA A 25 17.02 12.57 -5.99
N PRO A 26 15.98 12.62 -6.84
CA PRO A 26 14.61 12.57 -6.34
C PRO A 26 14.42 11.25 -5.59
N ALA A 27 13.89 11.32 -4.37
CA ALA A 27 13.50 10.15 -3.61
C ALA A 27 12.48 9.36 -4.45
N GLN A 28 12.93 8.26 -5.04
CA GLN A 28 12.07 7.34 -5.75
C GLN A 28 11.20 6.68 -4.68
N ALA A 29 9.98 7.20 -4.50
CA ALA A 29 8.93 6.48 -3.81
C ALA A 29 8.78 5.15 -4.53
N SER A 30 9.19 4.07 -3.87
CA SER A 30 9.12 2.72 -4.39
C SER A 30 7.66 2.45 -4.76
N THR A 31 7.37 2.37 -6.06
CA THR A 31 6.11 1.81 -6.56
C THR A 31 6.18 0.30 -6.32
N GLU A 32 5.98 -0.09 -5.07
CA GLU A 32 5.73 -1.49 -4.76
C GLU A 32 4.36 -1.82 -5.32
N ASP A 33 4.33 -2.77 -6.26
CA ASP A 33 3.12 -3.25 -6.91
C ASP A 33 2.08 -3.60 -5.85
N ALA A 34 0.96 -2.90 -5.84
CA ALA A 34 -0.11 -3.17 -4.90
C ALA A 34 -0.70 -4.55 -5.27
N SER A 35 -0.44 -5.54 -4.43
CA SER A 35 -0.97 -6.89 -4.62
C SER A 35 -2.40 -6.98 -4.10
N ILE A 36 -3.28 -7.66 -4.84
CA ILE A 36 -4.72 -7.80 -4.51
C ILE A 36 -4.93 -8.53 -3.17
N ASP A 37 -3.98 -9.38 -2.77
CA ASP A 37 -3.99 -10.11 -1.50
C ASP A 37 -3.35 -9.34 -0.33
N ARG A 38 -2.95 -8.07 -0.52
CA ARG A 38 -2.31 -7.25 0.51
C ARG A 38 -3.06 -5.97 0.78
N LEU A 39 -3.22 -5.67 2.06
CA LEU A 39 -3.64 -4.36 2.54
C LEU A 39 -2.53 -3.76 3.40
N LYS A 40 -2.03 -2.60 2.99
CA LYS A 40 -1.02 -1.84 3.72
C LYS A 40 -1.68 -0.72 4.51
N ILE A 41 -1.32 -0.58 5.78
CA ILE A 41 -1.85 0.43 6.68
C ILE A 41 -0.69 1.22 7.25
N GLN A 42 -0.67 2.53 6.95
CA GLN A 42 0.21 3.45 7.64
C GLN A 42 -0.34 3.69 9.04
N VAL A 43 0.49 3.55 10.05
CA VAL A 43 0.14 3.82 11.45
C VAL A 43 1.12 4.80 12.08
N LYS A 44 0.74 5.36 13.23
CA LYS A 44 1.62 6.16 14.09
C LYS A 44 1.80 5.49 15.44
N GLY A 45 3.00 5.63 15.99
CA GLY A 45 3.34 5.25 17.35
C GLY A 45 3.96 3.85 17.50
N ILE A 46 4.02 3.05 16.42
CA ILE A 46 4.74 1.77 16.43
C ILE A 46 6.24 2.04 16.29
N VAL A 47 6.94 2.15 17.41
CA VAL A 47 8.40 2.41 17.45
C VAL A 47 9.20 1.31 18.15
N CYS A 48 8.52 0.27 18.66
CA CYS A 48 9.11 -0.82 19.41
C CYS A 48 8.45 -2.14 19.03
N SER A 49 9.25 -3.14 18.66
CA SER A 49 8.78 -4.48 18.25
C SER A 49 8.01 -5.18 19.37
N PHE A 50 8.48 -5.07 20.62
CA PHE A 50 7.79 -5.68 21.77
C PHE A 50 6.42 -5.04 22.02
N CYS A 51 6.27 -3.73 21.81
CA CYS A 51 4.99 -3.05 21.96
C CYS A 51 4.01 -3.44 20.84
N ALA A 52 4.52 -3.65 19.62
CA ALA A 52 3.73 -4.00 18.45
C ALA A 52 3.01 -5.37 18.59
N TYR A 53 3.51 -6.26 19.46
CA TYR A 53 2.90 -7.57 19.70
C TYR A 53 1.42 -7.49 20.11
N GLY A 54 1.04 -6.45 20.86
CA GLY A 54 -0.36 -6.24 21.28
C GLY A 54 -1.30 -6.00 20.10
N VAL A 55 -0.90 -5.14 19.15
CA VAL A 55 -1.69 -4.86 17.95
C VAL A 55 -1.69 -6.03 16.97
N GLU A 56 -0.56 -6.71 16.81
CA GLU A 56 -0.44 -7.93 16.01
C GLU A 56 -1.45 -9.00 16.47
N LYS A 57 -1.50 -9.28 17.78
CA LYS A 57 -2.44 -10.24 18.36
C LYS A 57 -3.91 -9.83 18.18
N ASN A 58 -4.22 -8.54 18.17
CA ASN A 58 -5.58 -8.06 17.91
C ASN A 58 -5.96 -8.23 16.44
N LEU A 59 -5.05 -7.90 15.52
CA LEU A 59 -5.25 -8.05 14.08
C LEU A 59 -5.35 -9.52 13.66
N ALA A 60 -4.53 -10.40 14.20
CA ALA A 60 -4.51 -11.84 13.89
C ALA A 60 -5.84 -12.58 14.18
N LYS A 61 -6.76 -11.95 14.93
CA LYS A 61 -8.10 -12.48 15.21
C LYS A 61 -9.09 -12.22 14.08
N LEU A 62 -8.78 -11.32 13.15
CA LEU A 62 -9.69 -10.91 12.09
C LEU A 62 -9.94 -12.09 11.12
N PRO A 63 -11.20 -12.37 10.76
CA PRO A 63 -11.59 -13.61 10.07
C PRO A 63 -11.35 -13.59 8.55
N PHE A 64 -10.89 -12.46 8.00
CA PHE A 64 -10.60 -12.27 6.58
C PHE A 64 -9.10 -12.30 6.27
N LEU A 65 -8.25 -12.60 7.26
CA LEU A 65 -6.81 -12.72 7.06
C LEU A 65 -6.40 -14.12 6.60
N ASP A 66 -5.48 -14.17 5.64
CA ASP A 66 -4.77 -15.40 5.29
C ASP A 66 -3.71 -15.69 6.36
N LYS A 67 -4.08 -16.58 7.29
CA LYS A 67 -3.21 -16.98 8.40
C LYS A 67 -2.06 -17.88 7.98
N THR A 68 -1.95 -18.30 6.72
CA THR A 68 -0.77 -19.07 6.28
C THR A 68 0.44 -18.18 6.01
N GLN A 69 0.22 -16.86 5.90
CA GLN A 69 1.23 -15.86 5.57
C GLN A 69 1.86 -15.25 6.82
N PHE A 70 3.02 -14.63 6.63
CA PHE A 70 3.70 -13.82 7.65
C PHE A 70 3.94 -14.54 9.01
N GLY A 71 4.36 -15.80 8.99
CA GLY A 71 4.66 -16.51 10.25
C GLY A 71 3.42 -17.03 10.99
N GLN A 72 2.34 -17.30 10.24
CA GLN A 72 1.10 -17.99 10.66
C GLN A 72 0.00 -17.13 11.30
N ASN A 73 -0.01 -15.82 11.03
CA ASN A 73 -1.06 -14.93 11.57
C ASN A 73 -1.61 -13.91 10.57
N GLY A 74 -1.04 -13.84 9.36
CA GLY A 74 -1.50 -12.91 8.32
C GLY A 74 -1.21 -11.44 8.61
N VAL A 75 -0.29 -11.13 9.53
CA VAL A 75 0.09 -9.76 9.91
C VAL A 75 1.61 -9.60 9.84
N LEU A 76 2.06 -8.62 9.06
CA LEU A 76 3.45 -8.16 9.05
C LEU A 76 3.49 -6.73 9.58
N ILE A 77 4.42 -6.44 10.48
CA ILE A 77 4.62 -5.10 11.02
C ILE A 77 6.06 -4.68 10.75
N ASP A 78 6.23 -3.56 10.04
CA ASP A 78 7.51 -2.89 9.89
C ASP A 78 7.54 -1.64 10.77
N ILE A 79 8.32 -1.72 11.85
CA ILE A 79 8.47 -0.64 12.82
C ILE A 79 9.28 0.53 12.26
N ASN A 80 10.12 0.32 11.24
CA ASN A 80 10.98 1.36 10.69
C ASN A 80 10.17 2.32 9.81
N THR A 81 9.20 1.78 9.07
CA THR A 81 8.29 2.52 8.21
C THR A 81 6.95 2.84 8.87
N GLN A 82 6.71 2.27 10.06
CA GLN A 82 5.42 2.33 10.76
C GLN A 82 4.26 1.85 9.87
N GLU A 83 4.49 0.75 9.16
CA GLU A 83 3.52 0.13 8.26
C GLU A 83 3.11 -1.25 8.78
N ILE A 84 1.81 -1.53 8.71
CA ILE A 84 1.24 -2.86 8.91
C ILE A 84 0.81 -3.39 7.54
N THR A 85 1.25 -4.58 7.16
CA THR A 85 0.73 -5.28 5.99
C THR A 85 -0.10 -6.48 6.43
N LEU A 86 -1.35 -6.53 5.97
CA LEU A 86 -2.26 -7.63 6.20
C LEU A 86 -2.32 -8.51 4.95
N ALA A 87 -2.23 -9.83 5.13
CA ALA A 87 -2.50 -10.79 4.07
C ALA A 87 -4.00 -11.12 4.06
N LEU A 88 -4.66 -10.95 2.93
CA LEU A 88 -6.11 -11.08 2.79
C LEU A 88 -6.49 -12.41 2.14
N LEU A 89 -7.59 -13.01 2.60
CA LEU A 89 -8.24 -14.10 1.89
C LEU A 89 -8.96 -13.55 0.65
N ALA A 90 -8.80 -14.22 -0.49
CA ALA A 90 -9.39 -13.79 -1.77
C ALA A 90 -10.92 -13.61 -1.72
N ASN A 91 -11.61 -14.50 -1.00
CA ASN A 91 -13.07 -14.62 -1.04
C ASN A 91 -13.75 -14.13 0.25
N ARG A 92 -13.13 -13.18 0.97
CA ARG A 92 -13.68 -12.65 2.23
C ARG A 92 -13.67 -11.13 2.21
N PRO A 93 -14.82 -10.46 2.42
CA PRO A 93 -14.87 -9.01 2.47
C PRO A 93 -14.03 -8.47 3.63
N VAL A 94 -13.39 -7.34 3.39
CA VAL A 94 -12.48 -6.70 4.35
C VAL A 94 -13.29 -5.77 5.25
N ALA A 95 -13.28 -6.03 6.56
CA ALA A 95 -13.94 -5.14 7.52
C ALA A 95 -12.97 -4.07 8.03
N TYR A 96 -12.82 -2.98 7.26
CA TYR A 96 -11.91 -1.87 7.56
C TYR A 96 -12.10 -1.27 8.96
N ALA A 97 -13.35 -1.11 9.43
CA ALA A 97 -13.64 -0.60 10.77
C ALA A 97 -13.12 -1.52 11.89
N ASN A 98 -13.13 -2.84 11.67
CA ASN A 98 -12.57 -3.81 12.61
C ASN A 98 -11.04 -3.73 12.65
N ILE A 99 -10.39 -3.43 11.52
CA ILE A 99 -8.94 -3.17 11.46
C ILE A 99 -8.61 -1.91 12.25
N ALA A 100 -9.30 -0.80 11.99
CA ALA A 100 -9.12 0.45 12.74
C ALA A 100 -9.27 0.22 14.24
N THR A 101 -10.34 -0.48 14.66
CA THR A 101 -10.59 -0.83 16.06
C THR A 101 -9.47 -1.67 16.66
N ALA A 102 -8.96 -2.66 15.93
CA ALA A 102 -7.86 -3.52 16.39
C ALA A 102 -6.56 -2.73 16.61
N ILE A 103 -6.27 -1.77 15.71
CA ILE A 103 -5.10 -0.88 15.80
C ILE A 103 -5.22 0.06 17.00
N THR A 104 -6.36 0.75 17.14
CA THR A 104 -6.59 1.67 18.27
C THR A 104 -6.60 0.95 19.61
N LYS A 105 -7.20 -0.26 19.71
CA LYS A 105 -7.11 -1.10 20.91
C LYS A 105 -5.68 -1.56 21.24
N GLY A 106 -4.80 -1.59 20.24
CA GLY A 106 -3.37 -1.83 20.43
C GLY A 106 -2.59 -0.60 20.92
N GLY A 107 -3.22 0.58 21.01
CA GLY A 107 -2.59 1.82 21.44
C GLY A 107 -1.94 2.63 20.31
N TYR A 108 -2.39 2.44 19.07
CA TYR A 108 -1.82 3.09 17.88
C TYR A 108 -2.88 3.81 17.06
N ASP A 109 -2.42 4.77 16.24
CA ASP A 109 -3.31 5.57 15.41
C ASP A 109 -3.17 5.15 13.93
N PRO A 110 -4.21 4.61 13.30
CA PRO A 110 -4.20 4.40 11.85
C PRO A 110 -4.23 5.74 11.12
N VAL A 111 -3.54 5.83 9.98
CA VAL A 111 -3.43 7.05 9.16
C VAL A 111 -4.09 6.85 7.80
N SER A 112 -3.65 5.84 7.07
CA SER A 112 -4.16 5.54 5.72
C SER A 112 -4.07 4.06 5.42
N TYR A 113 -4.94 3.63 4.51
CA TYR A 113 -5.08 2.25 4.06
C TYR A 113 -4.86 2.24 2.55
N ARG A 114 -4.02 1.32 2.05
CA ARG A 114 -3.69 1.17 0.64
C ARG A 114 -3.77 -0.30 0.23
N GLY A 115 -4.46 -0.58 -0.86
CA GLY A 115 -4.57 -1.94 -1.40
C GLY A 115 -4.97 -1.89 -2.87
N ALA A 116 -4.90 -3.04 -3.55
CA ALA A 116 -5.39 -3.18 -4.92
C ALA A 116 -6.67 -4.01 -4.93
N ILE A 117 -7.64 -3.58 -5.72
CA ILE A 117 -8.91 -4.28 -5.89
C ILE A 117 -9.16 -4.50 -7.38
N GLU A 118 -9.40 -5.75 -7.74
CA GLU A 118 -9.90 -6.10 -9.05
C GLU A 118 -11.42 -6.16 -9.02
N GLY A 119 -12.07 -5.51 -9.99
CA GLY A 119 -13.51 -5.40 -10.00
C GLY A 119 -14.05 -4.83 -11.30
N THR A 120 -15.37 -4.66 -11.34
CA THR A 120 -16.05 -4.02 -12.47
C THR A 120 -16.55 -2.64 -12.06
N ILE A 121 -16.29 -1.64 -12.91
CA ILE A 121 -16.83 -0.29 -12.70
C ILE A 121 -18.32 -0.27 -13.06
N GLN A 122 -19.15 0.18 -12.12
CA GLN A 122 -20.59 0.32 -12.30
C GLN A 122 -21.01 1.76 -12.01
N ASN A 123 -22.07 2.21 -12.67
CA ASN A 123 -22.76 3.45 -12.34
C ASN A 123 -24.18 3.12 -11.87
N ASN A 124 -24.54 3.61 -10.69
CA ASN A 124 -25.89 3.48 -10.16
C ASN A 124 -26.36 4.85 -9.64
N HIS A 125 -27.40 5.40 -10.27
CA HIS A 125 -27.97 6.71 -9.96
C HIS A 125 -26.92 7.85 -9.89
N GLY A 126 -25.95 7.86 -10.80
CA GLY A 126 -24.93 8.92 -10.85
C GLY A 126 -23.82 8.78 -9.80
N ARG A 127 -23.74 7.63 -9.12
CA ARG A 127 -22.62 7.24 -8.26
C ARG A 127 -21.84 6.11 -8.92
N LEU A 128 -20.52 6.18 -8.81
CA LEU A 128 -19.60 5.19 -9.37
C LEU A 128 -19.18 4.22 -8.28
N TYR A 129 -19.15 2.96 -8.65
CA TYR A 129 -18.79 1.86 -7.77
C TYR A 129 -17.80 0.95 -8.46
N LEU A 130 -16.82 0.43 -7.71
CA LEU A 130 -16.13 -0.79 -8.08
C LEU A 130 -16.81 -1.94 -7.31
N VAL A 131 -17.23 -2.96 -8.03
CA VAL A 131 -17.73 -4.21 -7.41
C VAL A 131 -16.62 -5.25 -7.49
N ASP A 132 -16.07 -5.66 -6.35
CA ASP A 132 -15.06 -6.71 -6.24
C ASP A 132 -15.65 -8.04 -6.69
N GLN A 133 -14.97 -8.73 -7.60
CA GLN A 133 -15.49 -9.93 -8.24
C GLN A 133 -15.57 -11.14 -7.29
N ASP A 134 -14.72 -11.18 -6.26
CA ASP A 134 -14.53 -12.36 -5.42
C ASP A 134 -15.11 -12.19 -4.01
N LYS A 135 -15.20 -10.96 -3.52
CA LYS A 135 -15.61 -10.66 -2.14
C LYS A 135 -17.05 -10.17 -2.01
N GLU A 136 -17.73 -9.92 -3.13
CA GLU A 136 -19.05 -9.27 -3.17
C GLU A 136 -19.05 -7.91 -2.42
N GLN A 137 -17.89 -7.25 -2.36
CA GLN A 137 -17.69 -5.99 -1.65
C GLN A 137 -17.73 -4.81 -2.62
N VAL A 138 -18.39 -3.72 -2.23
CA VAL A 138 -18.59 -2.56 -3.09
C VAL A 138 -17.79 -1.36 -2.57
N TYR A 139 -17.11 -0.68 -3.49
CA TYR A 139 -16.31 0.50 -3.21
C TYR A 139 -16.92 1.70 -3.91
N ASN A 140 -17.35 2.70 -3.14
CA ASN A 140 -17.85 3.96 -3.67
C ASN A 140 -16.66 4.83 -4.10
N LEU A 141 -16.63 5.17 -5.39
CA LEU A 141 -15.52 5.84 -6.03
C LEU A 141 -15.81 7.34 -6.25
N PRO A 142 -14.77 8.20 -6.17
CA PRO A 142 -14.87 9.58 -6.59
C PRO A 142 -15.38 9.70 -8.04
N GLN A 143 -16.22 10.69 -8.32
CA GLN A 143 -16.71 10.95 -9.67
C GLN A 143 -15.60 11.56 -10.53
N THR A 144 -15.09 10.82 -11.51
CA THR A 144 -14.08 11.31 -12.45
C THR A 144 -14.41 10.92 -13.89
N THR A 145 -13.92 11.72 -14.85
CA THR A 145 -14.06 11.43 -16.28
C THR A 145 -13.36 10.11 -16.65
N GLU A 146 -12.20 9.84 -16.06
CA GLU A 146 -11.44 8.60 -16.27
C GLU A 146 -12.29 7.35 -15.96
N LEU A 147 -12.90 7.30 -14.78
CA LEU A 147 -13.75 6.17 -14.37
C LEU A 147 -15.05 6.11 -15.19
N THR A 148 -15.59 7.26 -15.57
CA THR A 148 -16.81 7.33 -16.40
C THR A 148 -16.59 6.70 -17.79
N ASN A 149 -15.40 6.88 -18.37
CA ASN A 149 -15.06 6.33 -19.68
C ASN A 149 -14.86 4.81 -19.69
N ILE A 150 -14.68 4.20 -18.52
CA ILE A 150 -14.42 2.76 -18.35
C ILE A 150 -15.54 2.04 -17.58
N ILE A 151 -16.74 2.65 -17.49
CA ILE A 151 -17.92 1.98 -16.95
C ILE A 151 -18.17 0.66 -17.70
N GLY A 152 -18.50 -0.40 -16.95
CA GLY A 152 -18.73 -1.74 -17.44
C GLY A 152 -17.46 -2.53 -17.73
N LYS A 153 -16.27 -1.92 -17.62
CA LYS A 153 -14.98 -2.62 -17.78
C LYS A 153 -14.54 -3.25 -16.46
N ARG A 154 -13.86 -4.39 -16.58
CA ARG A 154 -13.07 -4.96 -15.48
C ARG A 154 -11.76 -4.20 -15.37
N VAL A 155 -11.37 -3.86 -14.16
CA VAL A 155 -10.19 -3.04 -13.86
C VAL A 155 -9.47 -3.54 -12.62
N LEU A 156 -8.18 -3.23 -12.54
CA LEU A 156 -7.41 -3.26 -11.31
C LEU A 156 -7.24 -1.83 -10.82
N LEU A 157 -7.78 -1.51 -9.64
CA LEU A 157 -7.62 -0.21 -8.99
C LEU A 157 -6.73 -0.31 -7.77
N ASP A 158 -5.72 0.55 -7.69
CA ASP A 158 -5.06 0.83 -6.42
C ASP A 158 -5.88 1.88 -5.69
N ILE A 159 -6.36 1.56 -4.49
CA ILE A 159 -7.21 2.42 -3.69
C ILE A 159 -6.49 2.93 -2.46
N SER A 160 -6.90 4.12 -2.01
CA SER A 160 -6.47 4.71 -0.75
C SER A 160 -7.68 5.16 0.07
N LEU A 161 -7.67 4.85 1.36
CA LEU A 161 -8.66 5.33 2.33
C LEU A 161 -7.96 6.09 3.45
N THR A 162 -8.63 7.12 3.96
CA THR A 162 -8.26 7.76 5.22
C THR A 162 -8.71 6.91 6.41
N ALA A 163 -8.11 7.14 7.59
CA ALA A 163 -8.55 6.51 8.83
C ALA A 163 -10.04 6.74 9.14
N ALA A 164 -10.54 7.95 8.91
CA ALA A 164 -11.95 8.29 9.14
C ALA A 164 -12.89 7.49 8.21
N GLN A 165 -12.54 7.35 6.93
CA GLN A 165 -13.31 6.53 5.99
C GLN A 165 -13.26 5.06 6.37
N ALA A 166 -12.08 4.51 6.66
CA ALA A 166 -11.94 3.12 7.08
C ALA A 166 -12.78 2.80 8.32
N GLN A 167 -12.86 3.73 9.27
CA GLN A 167 -13.68 3.60 10.47
C GLN A 167 -15.19 3.73 10.19
N ALA A 168 -15.58 4.55 9.21
CA ALA A 168 -16.97 4.72 8.80
C ALA A 168 -17.46 3.64 7.84
N SER A 169 -16.55 2.92 7.17
CA SER A 169 -16.87 1.82 6.25
C SER A 169 -17.57 0.68 6.98
N ASN A 170 -18.60 0.12 6.34
CA ASN A 170 -19.17 -1.15 6.74
C ASN A 170 -18.67 -2.27 5.81
N ALA A 171 -19.16 -3.49 5.99
CA ALA A 171 -18.73 -4.62 5.17
C ALA A 171 -19.22 -4.54 3.71
N GLU A 172 -20.28 -3.79 3.45
CA GLU A 172 -20.98 -3.73 2.16
C GLU A 172 -20.51 -2.56 1.29
N GLU A 173 -20.35 -1.37 1.87
CA GLU A 173 -19.94 -0.16 1.17
C GLU A 173 -18.70 0.48 1.82
N VAL A 174 -17.66 0.65 1.02
CA VAL A 174 -16.38 1.24 1.41
C VAL A 174 -16.16 2.55 0.65
N LEU A 175 -15.91 3.65 1.36
CA LEU A 175 -15.65 4.96 0.75
C LEU A 175 -14.16 5.10 0.39
N VAL A 176 -13.86 5.32 -0.89
CA VAL A 176 -12.48 5.49 -1.38
C VAL A 176 -12.13 6.99 -1.46
N SER A 177 -10.98 7.40 -0.89
CA SER A 177 -10.51 8.80 -0.98
C SER A 177 -9.84 9.12 -2.30
N ALA A 178 -9.00 8.21 -2.77
CA ALA A 178 -8.21 8.36 -3.97
C ALA A 178 -7.99 6.98 -4.58
N PHE A 179 -7.80 6.96 -5.90
CA PHE A 179 -7.51 5.74 -6.63
C PHE A 179 -6.50 6.02 -7.74
N ARG A 180 -5.92 4.94 -8.27
CA ARG A 180 -5.20 4.92 -9.54
C ARG A 180 -5.70 3.73 -10.35
N VAL A 181 -6.03 3.92 -11.62
CA VAL A 181 -6.30 2.82 -12.53
C VAL A 181 -4.98 2.15 -12.90
N SER A 182 -4.73 0.97 -12.35
CA SER A 182 -3.49 0.22 -12.59
C SER A 182 -3.58 -0.61 -13.87
N HIS A 183 -4.76 -1.18 -14.15
CA HIS A 183 -5.02 -1.93 -15.39
C HIS A 183 -6.50 -1.86 -15.78
N VAL A 184 -6.77 -1.86 -17.09
CA VAL A 184 -8.13 -2.04 -17.65
C VAL A 184 -8.09 -3.28 -18.52
N TYR A 185 -8.80 -4.32 -18.11
CA TYR A 185 -8.77 -5.60 -18.79
C TYR A 185 -9.59 -5.55 -20.08
N GLU A 186 -9.06 -6.18 -21.13
CA GLU A 186 -9.83 -6.46 -22.34
C GLU A 186 -10.83 -7.60 -22.10
N SER A 187 -11.96 -7.60 -22.81
CA SER A 187 -13.01 -8.62 -22.64
C SER A 187 -12.56 -10.05 -22.98
N SER A 188 -11.43 -10.20 -23.68
CA SER A 188 -10.78 -11.47 -24.04
C SER A 188 -9.77 -11.97 -23.00
N GLU A 189 -9.35 -11.14 -22.04
CA GLU A 189 -8.34 -11.53 -21.06
C GLU A 189 -8.95 -12.48 -20.01
N PRO A 190 -8.37 -13.67 -19.80
CA PRO A 190 -8.86 -14.60 -18.79
C PRO A 190 -8.71 -13.99 -17.39
N THR A 191 -9.67 -14.25 -16.51
CA THR A 191 -9.52 -13.93 -15.08
C THR A 191 -8.30 -14.68 -14.55
N ALA A 192 -7.35 -13.95 -13.96
CA ALA A 192 -6.17 -14.58 -13.41
C ALA A 192 -6.61 -15.57 -12.31
N PRO A 193 -6.18 -16.85 -12.35
CA PRO A 193 -6.47 -17.76 -11.25
C PRO A 193 -5.79 -17.20 -10.01
N HIS A 194 -6.56 -16.99 -8.94
CA HIS A 194 -6.01 -16.77 -7.61
C HIS A 194 -4.94 -17.84 -7.37
N ARG A 195 -3.71 -17.42 -7.06
CA ARG A 195 -2.65 -18.35 -6.66
C ARG A 195 -3.13 -19.03 -5.38
N GLU A 196 -3.81 -20.16 -5.50
CA GLU A 196 -3.92 -21.13 -4.43
C GLU A 196 -2.49 -21.41 -3.97
N ALA A 197 -2.17 -20.96 -2.76
CA ALA A 197 -0.88 -21.23 -2.14
C ALA A 197 -0.77 -22.76 -2.05
N LYS A 198 0.00 -23.35 -2.97
CA LYS A 198 0.24 -24.78 -3.03
C LYS A 198 0.97 -25.19 -1.76
N PHE A 199 0.20 -25.68 -0.78
CA PHE A 199 0.70 -26.24 0.47
C PHE A 199 1.76 -27.29 0.16
N ARG A 200 3.01 -27.00 0.54
CA ARG A 200 4.08 -28.00 0.61
C ARG A 200 4.20 -28.39 2.07
N PRO A 201 3.75 -29.59 2.49
CA PRO A 201 4.06 -30.07 3.82
C PRO A 201 5.58 -30.19 3.94
N GLY A 202 6.16 -29.48 4.91
CA GLY A 202 7.55 -29.64 5.28
C GLY A 202 7.75 -31.08 5.76
N HIS A 203 8.78 -31.73 5.23
CA HIS A 203 9.26 -33.00 5.75
C HIS A 203 9.77 -32.79 7.17
N ASP A 204 9.15 -33.51 8.12
CA ASP A 204 9.60 -33.62 9.50
C ASP A 204 11.03 -34.16 9.58
N LEU A 205 11.83 -33.56 10.46
CA LEU A 205 13.03 -34.13 11.08
C LEU A 205 12.67 -34.65 12.46
#